data_AF-A0A9N9QWT2-F1
#
_entry.id   AF-A0A9N9QWT2-F1
#
_cell.length_a   1.000
_cell.length_b   1.000
_cell.length_c   1.000
_cell.angle_alpha   90.00
_cell.angle_beta   90.00
_cell.angle_gamma   90.00
#
_symmetry.space_group_name_H-M   'P 1'
#
loop_
_entity.id
_entity.type
_entity.pdbx_description
1 polymer ?
#
loop_
_entity_poly.entity_id
_entity_poly.type
_entity_poly.pdbx_seq_one_letter_code
_entity_poly.pdbx_strand_id
1 'polypeptide(L)'
;MTIKGTRASAGYIGGYAGYGGYGGYGGNDGYAGDDHGDYYAYPKYAFDYSVKDPHTGDHKTQWETRDGDVVKGAYSLAEPDGTTRIVEYTADKHNGFNAVVKRIGHAHHPQVYNNHDDGYYGYH
;
A
#
# COMPACT_ATOMS: atom_id res chain seq x y z
N MET A 1 6.19 -3.30 -19.23
CA MET A 1 5.70 -3.39 -17.85
C MET A 1 4.55 -4.38 -17.76
N THR A 2 4.72 -5.49 -17.02
CA THR A 2 3.63 -6.46 -16.78
C THR A 2 3.18 -6.32 -15.34
N ILE A 3 1.95 -5.84 -15.13
CA ILE A 3 1.28 -5.91 -13.82
C ILE A 3 0.54 -7.25 -13.79
N LYS A 4 1.04 -8.20 -13.00
CA LYS A 4 0.25 -9.39 -12.63
C LYS A 4 -0.35 -9.10 -11.25
N GLY A 5 -1.65 -8.83 -11.20
CA GLY A 5 -2.41 -8.70 -9.95
C GLY A 5 -3.68 -9.52 -10.07
N THR A 6 -3.86 -10.47 -9.14
CA THR A 6 -5.09 -11.22 -9.03
C THR A 6 -6.08 -10.42 -8.19
N ARG A 7 -7.35 -10.48 -8.59
CA ARG A 7 -8.55 -9.83 -8.04
C ARG A 7 -8.39 -9.22 -6.64
N ALA A 8 -8.55 -7.90 -6.55
CA ALA A 8 -9.10 -7.30 -5.35
C ALA A 8 -10.51 -7.87 -5.12
N SER A 9 -10.68 -8.73 -4.12
CA SER A 9 -12.03 -9.09 -3.66
C SER A 9 -12.49 -8.01 -2.67
N ALA A 10 -12.90 -6.86 -3.21
CA ALA A 10 -13.79 -5.97 -2.50
C ALA A 10 -15.19 -6.57 -2.59
N GLY A 11 -15.76 -7.05 -1.48
CA GLY A 11 -17.17 -7.39 -1.41
C GLY A 11 -18.00 -6.12 -1.52
N TYR A 12 -18.16 -5.59 -2.73
CA TYR A 12 -19.10 -4.50 -3.05
C TYR A 12 -20.24 -5.10 -3.88
N ILE A 13 -21.40 -5.26 -3.25
CA ILE A 13 -22.63 -5.74 -3.90
C ILE A 13 -23.58 -4.54 -4.07
N GLY A 14 -23.93 -4.25 -5.34
CA GLY A 14 -25.04 -3.38 -5.75
C GLY A 14 -24.66 -1.90 -5.93
N GLY A 15 -25.02 -1.19 -7.00
CA GLY A 15 -25.89 -1.53 -8.13
C GLY A 15 -26.53 -0.25 -8.68
N TYR A 16 -26.08 0.16 -9.86
CA TYR A 16 -26.74 0.96 -10.92
C TYR A 16 -27.39 2.35 -10.65
N ALA A 17 -26.93 3.29 -11.50
CA ALA A 17 -27.67 4.27 -12.28
C ALA A 17 -28.41 5.44 -11.60
N GLY A 18 -27.95 6.66 -11.95
CA GLY A 18 -28.88 7.62 -12.55
C GLY A 18 -28.81 9.07 -12.07
N TYR A 19 -28.28 9.94 -12.94
CA TYR A 19 -28.79 11.30 -13.27
C TYR A 19 -29.30 12.23 -12.14
N GLY A 20 -28.53 13.29 -11.90
CA GLY A 20 -28.96 14.70 -12.03
C GLY A 20 -30.09 15.28 -11.15
N GLY A 21 -29.96 16.57 -10.85
CA GLY A 21 -31.15 17.44 -10.72
C GLY A 21 -31.34 18.11 -9.36
N TYR A 22 -31.18 19.42 -9.40
CA TYR A 22 -31.52 20.44 -8.41
C TYR A 22 -33.03 20.56 -8.18
N GLY A 23 -33.41 20.91 -6.93
CA GLY A 23 -34.60 21.74 -6.63
C GLY A 23 -35.85 21.04 -6.10
N GLY A 24 -36.56 21.71 -5.17
CA GLY A 24 -38.01 21.56 -5.01
C GLY A 24 -38.55 21.29 -3.61
N TYR A 25 -38.97 22.36 -2.96
CA TYR A 25 -39.90 22.56 -1.83
C TYR A 25 -41.09 21.57 -1.71
N GLY A 26 -41.47 21.24 -0.47
CA GLY A 26 -42.87 21.04 -0.08
C GLY A 26 -43.19 19.81 0.77
N GLY A 27 -43.95 20.02 1.87
CA GLY A 27 -44.98 19.08 2.30
C GLY A 27 -44.66 18.17 3.49
N ASN A 28 -45.33 18.46 4.59
CA ASN A 28 -45.50 17.67 5.81
C ASN A 28 -46.33 16.40 5.55
N ASP A 29 -45.77 15.21 5.79
CA ASP A 29 -46.52 13.97 6.05
C ASP A 29 -45.71 13.10 7.01
N GLY A 30 -46.36 12.64 8.08
CA GLY A 30 -45.73 11.91 9.17
C GLY A 30 -45.24 10.53 8.77
N TYR A 31 -44.00 10.21 9.16
CA TYR A 31 -43.44 8.87 9.06
C TYR A 31 -42.85 8.46 10.41
N ALA A 32 -43.44 7.40 10.94
CA ALA A 32 -42.94 6.64 12.06
C ALA A 32 -41.56 6.04 11.74
N GLY A 33 -40.66 6.11 12.72
CA GLY A 33 -39.53 5.19 12.88
C GLY A 33 -38.55 5.14 11.71
N ASP A 34 -37.70 6.15 11.57
CA ASP A 34 -36.40 5.96 10.91
C ASP A 34 -35.44 5.37 11.95
N ASP A 35 -35.59 4.05 12.16
CA ASP A 35 -34.53 3.23 12.72
C ASP A 35 -33.43 3.23 11.65
N HIS A 36 -32.58 4.25 11.70
CA HIS A 36 -31.30 4.25 10.99
C HIS A 36 -30.46 3.12 11.59
N GLY A 37 -30.79 1.89 11.21
CA GLY A 37 -30.01 0.71 11.51
C GLY A 37 -28.64 0.93 10.90
N ASP A 38 -27.71 1.35 11.74
CA ASP A 38 -26.29 1.50 11.41
C ASP A 38 -25.81 0.20 10.77
N TYR A 39 -25.74 0.18 9.44
CA TYR A 39 -25.27 -0.98 8.70
C TYR A 39 -23.75 -1.07 8.85
N TYR A 40 -23.31 -1.58 10.00
CA TYR A 40 -21.90 -1.90 10.27
C TYR A 40 -21.50 -3.13 9.44
N ALA A 41 -21.03 -2.88 8.21
CA ALA A 41 -20.46 -3.93 7.39
C ALA A 41 -19.13 -4.42 8.00
N TYR A 42 -18.96 -5.73 8.09
CA TYR A 42 -17.71 -6.34 8.56
C TYR A 42 -16.57 -6.03 7.59
N PRO A 43 -15.50 -5.32 8.01
CA PRO A 43 -14.45 -4.90 7.08
C PRO A 43 -13.60 -6.09 6.66
N LYS A 44 -13.62 -6.42 5.37
CA LYS A 44 -12.85 -7.53 4.80
C LYS A 44 -12.41 -7.21 3.37
N TYR A 45 -11.12 -7.40 3.10
CA TYR A 45 -10.56 -7.28 1.75
C TYR A 45 -9.32 -8.17 1.59
N ALA A 46 -8.96 -8.42 0.35
CA ALA A 46 -7.68 -8.99 -0.04
C ALA A 46 -7.23 -8.35 -1.35
N PHE A 47 -5.94 -8.05 -1.47
CA PHE A 47 -5.33 -7.61 -2.72
C PHE A 47 -3.90 -8.14 -2.85
N ASP A 48 -3.46 -8.30 -4.09
CA ASP A 48 -2.06 -8.53 -4.46
C ASP A 48 -1.71 -7.77 -5.74
N TYR A 49 -0.46 -7.33 -5.84
CA TYR A 49 0.10 -6.82 -7.08
C TYR A 49 1.59 -7.10 -7.17
N SER A 50 2.09 -7.11 -8.41
CA SER A 50 3.50 -7.24 -8.70
C SER A 50 3.91 -6.37 -9.87
N VAL A 51 5.12 -5.82 -9.81
CA VAL A 51 5.79 -5.16 -10.92
C VAL A 51 7.05 -5.94 -11.24
N LYS A 52 7.19 -6.31 -12.51
CA LYS A 52 8.42 -6.85 -13.07
C LYS A 52 8.70 -6.12 -14.38
N ASP A 53 9.59 -5.15 -14.30
CA ASP A 53 9.99 -4.33 -15.44
C ASP A 53 11.50 -4.43 -15.71
N PRO A 54 11.91 -5.24 -16.71
CA PRO A 54 13.32 -5.37 -17.08
C PRO A 54 13.96 -4.08 -17.59
N HIS A 55 13.17 -3.12 -18.08
CA HIS A 55 13.71 -1.88 -18.64
C HIS A 55 14.15 -0.89 -17.56
N THR A 56 13.34 -0.75 -16.52
CA THR A 56 13.63 0.13 -15.37
C THR A 56 14.38 -0.59 -14.25
N GLY A 57 14.41 -1.93 -14.26
CA GLY A 57 14.93 -2.74 -13.16
C GLY A 57 13.96 -2.87 -11.99
N ASP A 58 12.73 -2.34 -12.10
CA ASP A 58 11.74 -2.37 -11.03
C ASP A 58 11.21 -3.80 -10.83
N HIS A 59 11.50 -4.36 -9.66
CA HIS A 59 10.99 -5.65 -9.24
C HIS A 59 10.44 -5.54 -7.81
N LYS A 60 9.11 -5.60 -7.70
CA LYS A 60 8.40 -5.52 -6.42
C LYS A 60 7.16 -6.39 -6.41
N THR A 61 6.81 -6.86 -5.22
CA THR A 61 5.54 -7.54 -4.95
C THR A 61 4.91 -6.99 -3.69
N GLN A 62 3.59 -7.00 -3.59
CA GLN A 62 2.88 -6.71 -2.37
C GLN A 62 1.58 -7.51 -2.31
N TRP A 63 1.21 -7.95 -1.11
CA TRP A 63 -0.12 -8.47 -0.82
C TRP A 63 -0.57 -7.99 0.55
N GLU A 64 -1.89 -7.86 0.72
CA GLU A 64 -2.50 -7.57 2.00
C GLU A 64 -3.89 -8.19 2.10
N THR A 65 -4.22 -8.66 3.29
CA THR A 65 -5.54 -9.14 3.65
C THR A 65 -5.99 -8.44 4.92
N ARG A 66 -7.25 -8.02 4.96
CA ARG A 66 -7.91 -7.57 6.18
C ARG A 66 -9.08 -8.48 6.49
N ASP A 67 -9.17 -8.88 7.76
CA ASP A 67 -10.29 -9.60 8.33
C ASP A 67 -10.65 -8.93 9.67
N GLY A 68 -11.70 -8.11 9.65
CA GLY A 68 -12.12 -7.34 10.82
C GLY A 68 -11.07 -6.30 11.23
N ASP A 69 -10.58 -6.42 12.46
CA ASP A 69 -9.53 -5.56 13.02
C ASP A 69 -8.11 -6.05 12.71
N VAL A 70 -7.96 -7.20 12.03
CA VAL A 70 -6.65 -7.80 11.75
C VAL A 70 -6.26 -7.54 10.29
N VAL A 71 -5.09 -6.94 10.10
CA VAL A 71 -4.44 -6.78 8.78
C VAL A 71 -3.17 -7.62 8.77
N LYS A 72 -2.92 -8.31 7.66
CA LYS A 72 -1.66 -9.03 7.39
C LYS A 72 -1.23 -8.75 5.97
N GLY A 73 0.06 -8.58 5.77
CA GLY A 73 0.59 -8.40 4.43
C GLY A 73 2.09 -8.60 4.37
N ALA A 74 2.61 -8.56 3.15
CA ALA A 74 4.03 -8.43 2.92
C ALA A 74 4.31 -7.62 1.66
N TYR A 75 5.47 -6.99 1.61
CA TYR A 75 6.03 -6.46 0.37
C TYR A 75 7.47 -6.95 0.16
N SER A 76 7.88 -7.01 -1.11
CA SER A 76 9.28 -7.17 -1.51
C SER A 76 9.68 -6.08 -2.49
N LEU A 77 10.92 -5.62 -2.39
CA LEU A 77 11.51 -4.59 -3.25
C LEU A 77 12.97 -4.96 -3.54
N ALA A 78 13.33 -5.06 -4.82
CA ALA A 78 14.71 -5.06 -5.24
C ALA A 78 15.32 -3.67 -5.00
N GLU A 79 16.39 -3.59 -4.21
CA GLU A 79 17.06 -2.35 -3.86
C GLU A 79 18.23 -2.05 -4.83
N PRO A 80 18.61 -0.77 -5.02
CA PRO A 80 19.69 -0.39 -5.94
C PRO A 80 21.06 -0.98 -5.58
N ASP A 81 21.27 -1.35 -4.31
CA ASP A 81 22.52 -1.97 -3.84
C ASP A 81 22.62 -3.48 -4.18
N GLY A 82 21.64 -4.02 -4.90
CA GLY A 82 21.58 -5.43 -5.29
C GLY A 82 20.91 -6.34 -4.27
N THR A 83 20.48 -5.80 -3.12
CA THR A 83 19.72 -6.58 -2.13
C THR A 83 18.23 -6.61 -2.45
N THR A 84 17.50 -7.52 -1.81
CA THR A 84 16.03 -7.51 -1.76
C THR A 84 15.58 -7.27 -0.34
N ARG A 85 14.80 -6.20 -0.14
CA ARG A 85 14.09 -5.95 1.10
C ARG A 85 12.77 -6.71 1.10
N ILE A 86 12.51 -7.47 2.16
CA ILE A 86 11.23 -8.14 2.41
C ILE A 86 10.70 -7.63 3.74
N VAL A 87 9.46 -7.18 3.76
CA VAL A 87 8.78 -6.78 5.00
C VAL A 87 7.50 -7.57 5.13
N GLU A 88 7.41 -8.33 6.21
CA GLU A 88 6.21 -9.04 6.64
C GLU A 88 5.58 -8.23 7.76
N TYR A 89 4.29 -7.92 7.67
CA TYR A 89 3.63 -7.04 8.64
C TYR A 89 2.26 -7.57 9.09
N THR A 90 1.90 -7.19 10.30
CA THR A 90 0.62 -7.45 10.94
C THR A 90 0.15 -6.21 11.68
N ALA A 91 -1.16 -5.97 11.73
CA ALA A 91 -1.74 -4.94 12.58
C ALA A 91 -3.03 -5.44 13.22
N ASP A 92 -3.22 -5.14 14.50
CA ASP A 92 -4.46 -5.38 15.22
C ASP A 92 -4.69 -4.34 16.33
N LYS A 93 -5.88 -4.35 16.94
CA LYS A 93 -6.30 -3.40 17.98
C LYS A 93 -5.48 -3.48 19.27
N HIS A 94 -4.91 -4.65 19.57
CA HIS A 94 -4.20 -4.92 20.82
C HIS A 94 -2.70 -4.65 20.72
N ASN A 95 -2.08 -5.09 19.63
CA ASN A 95 -0.63 -5.05 19.43
C ASN A 95 -0.18 -3.88 18.54
N GLY A 96 -1.12 -3.18 17.91
CA GLY A 96 -0.81 -2.16 16.90
C GLY A 96 -0.10 -2.76 15.69
N PHE A 97 0.63 -1.93 14.95
CA PHE A 97 1.41 -2.36 13.79
C PHE A 97 2.74 -3.00 14.20
N ASN A 98 3.02 -4.18 13.67
CA ASN A 98 4.26 -4.91 13.86
C ASN A 98 4.80 -5.38 12.51
N ALA A 99 6.11 -5.22 12.28
CA ALA A 99 6.75 -5.62 11.05
C ALA A 99 8.11 -6.28 11.29
N VAL A 100 8.40 -7.30 10.49
CA VAL A 100 9.71 -7.96 10.43
C VAL A 100 10.34 -7.63 9.08
N VAL A 101 11.49 -6.96 9.12
CA VAL A 101 12.24 -6.56 7.93
C VAL A 101 13.42 -7.53 7.74
N LYS A 102 13.51 -8.12 6.56
CA LYS A 102 14.61 -8.98 6.13
C LYS A 102 15.27 -8.34 4.91
N ARG A 103 16.59 -8.41 4.85
CA ARG A 103 17.35 -8.00 3.67
C ARG A 103 18.17 -9.19 3.17
N ILE A 104 17.93 -9.60 1.94
CA ILE A 104 18.54 -10.77 1.31
C ILE A 104 19.50 -10.30 0.22
N GLY A 105 20.66 -10.94 0.10
CA GLY A 105 21.67 -10.61 -0.90
C GLY A 105 22.87 -9.86 -0.32
N HIS A 106 23.77 -9.43 -1.20
CA HIS A 106 24.97 -8.69 -0.84
C HIS A 106 24.82 -7.25 -1.30
N ALA A 107 24.93 -6.31 -0.37
CA ALA A 107 24.86 -4.90 -0.68
C ALA A 107 26.19 -4.44 -1.32
N HIS A 108 26.09 -3.83 -2.50
CA HIS A 108 27.21 -3.16 -3.15
C HIS A 108 27.16 -1.67 -2.81
N HIS A 109 28.06 -1.24 -1.92
CA HIS A 109 28.22 0.16 -1.58
C HIS A 109 29.36 0.75 -2.41
N PRO A 110 29.19 1.92 -3.06
CA PRO A 110 30.31 2.59 -3.69
C PRO A 110 31.35 2.93 -2.61
N GLN A 111 32.61 2.53 -2.83
CA GLN A 111 33.72 2.98 -2.02
C GLN A 111 33.92 4.47 -2.32
N VAL A 112 33.63 5.34 -1.34
CA VAL A 112 34.00 6.76 -1.46
C VAL A 112 35.52 6.83 -1.33
N TYR A 113 36.21 6.87 -2.46
CA TYR A 113 37.64 7.12 -2.48
C TYR A 113 37.83 8.63 -2.27
N ASN A 114 38.04 9.03 -1.03
CA ASN A 114 38.47 10.40 -0.73
C ASN A 114 39.91 10.58 -1.23
N ASN A 115 40.06 10.99 -2.49
CA ASN A 115 41.28 11.63 -2.94
C ASN A 115 41.33 13.01 -2.28
N HIS A 116 41.89 13.08 -1.07
CA HIS A 116 42.36 14.34 -0.51
C HIS A 116 43.54 14.80 -1.38
N ASP A 117 43.24 15.62 -2.38
CA ASP A 117 44.23 16.43 -3.08
C ASP A 117 44.62 17.57 -2.13
N ASP A 118 45.74 17.40 -1.43
CA ASP A 118 46.35 18.43 -0.60
C ASP A 118 46.94 19.54 -1.50
N GLY A 119 46.06 20.37 -2.05
CA GLY A 119 46.39 21.55 -2.84
C GLY A 119 47.10 22.62 -2.01
N TYR A 120 48.42 22.57 -1.99
CA TYR A 120 49.29 23.56 -1.34
C TYR A 120 49.35 24.86 -2.17
N TYR A 121 48.48 25.83 -1.90
CA TYR A 121 48.60 27.18 -2.46
C TYR A 121 49.67 27.99 -1.70
N GLY A 122 50.88 28.03 -2.25
CA GLY A 122 51.94 28.95 -1.84
C GLY A 122 51.81 30.30 -2.55
N TYR A 123 51.64 31.38 -1.78
CA TYR A 123 51.80 32.76 -2.25
C TYR A 123 53.29 33.12 -2.29
N HIS A 124 53.79 33.57 -3.44
CA HIS A 124 55.00 34.39 -3.58
C HIS A 124 54.77 35.46 -4.65
#